data_AF-A0A927Q678-F1
#
_entry.id   AF-A0A927Q678-F1
#
_cell.length_a   1.000
_cell.length_b   1.000
_cell.length_c   1.000
_cell.angle_alpha   90.00
_cell.angle_beta   90.00
_cell.angle_gamma   90.00
#
_symmetry.space_group_name_H-M   'P 1'
#
loop_
_entity.id
_entity.type
_entity.pdbx_description
1 polymer ?
#
loop_
_entity_poly.entity_id
_entity_poly.type
_entity_poly.pdbx_seq_one_letter_code
_entity_poly.pdbx_strand_id
1 'polypeptide(L)' 'MATAQQMLDLYTTAEAAVLQGQSVRIGERQLTRADLAEIRAGRREWQSQVQAEANRGRARFATADFGGTT' A
#
# COMPACT_ATOMS: atom_id res chain seq x y z
N MET A 1 8.50 12.93 -1.96
CA MET A 1 7.36 12.06 -2.34
C MET A 1 7.48 10.82 -1.47
N ALA A 2 6.61 10.64 -0.47
CA ALA A 2 6.61 9.36 0.25
C ALA A 2 6.00 8.30 -0.67
N THR A 3 6.69 7.19 -0.89
CA THR A 3 6.19 6.13 -1.78
C THR A 3 5.02 5.41 -1.11
N ALA A 4 4.09 4.83 -1.88
CA ALA A 4 2.99 4.05 -1.29
C ALA A 4 3.51 2.93 -0.37
N GLN A 5 4.75 2.48 -0.60
CA GLN A 5 5.46 1.49 0.19
C GLN A 5 5.80 1.99 1.61
N GLN A 6 6.18 3.28 1.76
CA GLN A 6 6.39 3.90 3.06
C GLN A 6 5.09 4.01 3.86
N MET A 7 3.97 4.33 3.21
CA MET A 7 2.66 4.33 3.87
C MET A 7 2.30 2.92 4.36
N LEU A 8 2.50 1.89 3.54
CA LEU A 8 2.21 0.50 3.92
C LEU A 8 3.02 0.06 5.15
N ASP A 9 4.30 0.43 5.23
CA ASP A 9 5.15 0.12 6.37
C ASP A 9 4.68 0.83 7.66
N LEU A 10 4.25 2.09 7.53
CA LEU A 10 3.69 2.89 8.61
C LEU A 10 2.41 2.23 9.18
N TYR A 11 1.51 1.76 8.31
CA TYR A 11 0.32 1.01 8.72
C TYR A 11 0.64 -0.38 9.30
N THR A 12 1.75 -0.98 8.89
CA THR A 12 2.20 -2.28 9.42
C THR A 12 2.73 -2.14 10.83
N THR A 13 3.57 -1.14 11.05
CA THR A 13 4.09 -0.76 12.37
C THR A 13 2.95 -0.35 13.30
N ALA A 14 1.98 0.40 12.78
CA ALA A 14 0.81 0.79 13.54
C ALA A 14 -0.03 -0.41 14.01
N GLU A 15 -0.26 -1.42 13.16
CA GLU A 15 -0.96 -2.63 13.58
C GLU A 15 -0.21 -3.36 14.70
N ALA A 16 1.11 -3.46 14.62
CA ALA A 16 1.92 -4.09 15.66
C ALA A 16 1.83 -3.36 17.01
N ALA A 17 1.93 -2.03 17.00
CA ALA A 17 1.78 -1.20 18.20
C ALA A 17 0.37 -1.31 18.81
N VAL A 18 -0.67 -1.33 17.97
CA VAL A 18 -2.05 -1.54 18.40
C VAL A 18 -2.28 -2.93 18.99
N LEU A 19 -1.66 -3.96 18.42
CA LEU A 19 -1.70 -5.32 18.98
C LEU A 19 -0.98 -5.42 20.33
N GLN A 20 0.05 -4.60 20.56
CA GLN A 20 0.70 -4.45 21.86
C GLN A 20 -0.11 -3.62 22.87
N GLY A 21 -1.24 -3.04 22.46
CA GLY A 21 -2.10 -2.22 23.31
C GLY A 21 -1.77 -0.73 23.31
N GLN A 22 -0.88 -0.27 22.42
CA GLN A 22 -0.59 1.15 22.23
C GLN A 22 -1.58 1.79 21.24
N SER A 23 -1.90 3.06 21.44
CA SER A 23 -2.68 3.85 20.48
C SER A 23 -1.73 4.56 19.51
N VAL A 24 -2.02 4.49 18.21
CA VAL A 24 -1.16 5.06 17.17
C VAL A 24 -1.90 6.19 16.46
N ARG A 25 -1.22 7.32 16.23
CA ARG A 25 -1.80 8.43 15.48
C ARG A 25 -1.32 8.38 14.03
N ILE A 26 -2.25 8.21 13.09
CA ILE A 26 -1.97 8.29 11.67
C ILE A 26 -2.61 9.57 11.14
N GLY A 27 -1.77 10.57 10.83
CA GLY A 27 -2.23 11.90 10.47
C GLY A 27 -3.01 12.55 11.61
N GLU A 28 -4.27 12.87 11.36
CA GLU A 28 -5.16 13.52 12.34
C GLU A 28 -5.98 12.51 13.16
N ARG A 29 -6.06 11.25 12.72
CA ARG A 29 -6.86 10.19 13.37
C ARG A 29 -5.99 9.39 14.35
N GLN A 30 -6.56 9.11 15.52
CA GLN A 30 -5.99 8.19 16.49
C GLN A 30 -6.64 6.82 16.30
N LEU A 31 -5.82 5.80 16.03
CA LEU A 31 -6.24 4.43 15.80
C LEU A 31 -5.86 3.58 17.01
N THR A 32 -6.80 2.75 17.43
CA THR A 32 -6.67 1.89 18.60
C THR A 32 -7.03 0.45 18.26
N ARG A 33 -7.02 -0.43 19.27
CA ARG A 33 -7.36 -1.85 19.09
C ARG A 33 -8.81 -2.07 18.65
N ALA A 34 -9.70 -1.10 18.89
CA ALA A 34 -11.06 -1.11 18.37
C ALA A 34 -11.09 -0.92 16.84
N ASP A 35 -10.13 -0.18 16.29
CA ASP A 35 -10.06 0.21 14.88
C ASP A 35 -9.20 -0.77 14.05
N LEU A 36 -8.88 -1.95 14.60
CA LEU A 36 -7.99 -2.93 13.97
C LEU A 36 -8.52 -3.40 12.60
N ALA A 37 -9.85 -3.48 12.47
CA ALA A 37 -10.50 -3.75 11.18
C ALA A 37 -10.22 -2.64 10.15
N GLU A 38 -10.23 -1.38 10.58
CA GLU A 38 -9.97 -0.22 9.74
C GLU A 38 -8.49 -0.14 9.34
N ILE A 39 -7.57 -0.43 10.27
CA ILE A 39 -6.12 -0.53 9.99
C ILE A 39 -5.85 -1.59 8.91
N ARG A 40 -6.50 -2.75 9.01
CA ARG A 40 -6.37 -3.82 8.01
C ARG A 40 -6.96 -3.43 6.66
N ALA A 41 -8.10 -2.73 6.64
CA ALA A 41 -8.67 -2.20 5.42
C ALA A 41 -7.71 -1.21 4.75
N GLY A 42 -7.20 -0.23 5.50
CA GLY A 42 -6.21 0.73 5.02
C GLY A 42 -4.95 0.05 4.50
N ARG A 43 -4.42 -0.98 5.17
CA ARG A 43 -3.27 -1.74 4.65
C ARG A 43 -3.56 -2.36 3.29
N ARG A 44 -4.74 -2.96 3.10
CA ARG A 44 -5.11 -3.58 1.81
C ARG A 44 -5.21 -2.54 0.71
N GLU A 45 -5.78 -1.38 1.00
CA GLU A 45 -5.85 -0.26 0.07
C GLU A 45 -4.45 0.22 -0.34
N TRP A 46 -3.56 0.45 0.64
CA TRP A 46 -2.17 0.83 0.36
C TRP A 46 -1.41 -0.27 -0.38
N GLN A 47 -1.65 -1.54 -0.08
CA GLN A 47 -1.04 -2.65 -0.81
C GLN A 47 -1.49 -2.66 -2.28
N SER A 48 -2.78 -2.43 -2.54
CA SER A 48 -3.29 -2.27 -3.90
C SER A 48 -2.67 -1.08 -4.61
N GLN A 49 -2.51 0.05 -3.92
CA GLN A 49 -1.87 1.25 -4.46
C GLN A 49 -0.39 1.01 -4.78
N VAL A 50 0.37 0.34 -3.89
CA VAL A 50 1.76 -0.06 -4.13
C VAL A 50 1.85 -0.94 -5.38
N GLN A 51 0.97 -1.92 -5.51
CA GLN A 51 0.95 -2.77 -6.70
C GLN A 51 0.59 -1.99 -7.96
N ALA A 52 -0.38 -1.07 -7.89
CA ALA A 52 -0.75 -0.21 -9.00
C ALA A 52 0.39 0.74 -9.41
N GLU A 53 1.10 1.31 -8.44
CA GLU A 53 2.26 2.18 -8.65
C GLU A 53 3.43 1.38 -9.26
N ALA A 54 3.70 0.18 -8.75
CA ALA A 54 4.68 -0.74 -9.30
C ALA A 54 4.35 -1.18 -10.73
N ASN A 55 3.07 -1.41 -11.05
CA ASN A 55 2.61 -1.74 -12.41
C ASN A 55 2.64 -0.53 -13.35
N ARG A 56 2.35 0.69 -12.87
CA ARG A 56 2.47 1.92 -13.67
C ARG A 56 3.92 2.24 -14.03
N GLY A 57 4.87 2.00 -13.12
CA GLY A 57 6.31 2.06 -13.43
C GLY A 57 6.75 0.96 -14.42
N ARG A 58 5.98 -0.14 -14.52
CA ARG A 58 6.13 -1.24 -15.47
C ARG A 58 5.20 -1.14 -16.67
N ALA A 59 4.78 0.07 -17.08
CA ALA A 59 4.18 0.27 -18.41
C ALA A 59 5.24 -0.04 -19.49
N ARG A 60 5.45 -1.34 -19.71
CA ARG A 60 6.19 -1.92 -20.81
C ARG A 60 5.30 -1.68 -22.01
N PHE A 61 5.60 -0.61 -22.74
CA PHE A 61 5.25 -0.48 -24.14
C PHE A 61 5.43 -1.86 -24.78
N ALA A 62 4.32 -2.51 -25.10
CA ALA A 62 4.35 -3.73 -25.89
C ALA A 62 4.85 -3.30 -27.26
N THR A 63 6.14 -3.49 -27.54
CA THR A 63 6.63 -3.46 -28.92
C THR A 63 5.99 -4.65 -29.60
N ALA A 64 4.86 -4.40 -30.27
CA ALA A 64 4.24 -5.38 -31.15
C ALA A 64 5.26 -5.70 -32.25
N ASP A 65 5.74 -6.94 -32.25
CA ASP A 65 6.60 -7.44 -33.31
C ASP A 65 5.73 -7.75 -34.53
N PHE A 66 5.68 -6.79 -35.48
CA PHE A 66 5.07 -6.99 -36.80
C PHE A 66 6.08 -7.70 -37.71
N GLY A 67 6.45 -8.93 -37.34
CA GLY A 67 7.28 -9.82 -38.15
C GLY A 67 6.47 -10.41 -39.31
N GLY A 68 6.10 -9.57 -40.28
CA GLY A 68 5.51 -10.01 -41.54
C GLY A 68 6.55 -10.81 -42.34
N THR A 69 6.34 -12.11 -42.44
CA THR A 69 7.02 -12.95 -43.45
C THR A 69 6.06 -13.11 -44.62
N THR A 70 6.35 -12.40 -45.70
CA THR A 70 5.81 -12.62 -47.05
C THR A 70 6.32 -13.94 -47.63
#